data_AF-A0A7S4CBP7-F1
#
_entry.id   AF-A0A7S4CBP7-F1
#
_cell.length_a   1.000
_cell.length_b   1.000
_cell.length_c   1.000
_cell.angle_alpha   90.00
_cell.angle_beta   90.00
_cell.angle_gamma   90.00
#
_symmetry.space_group_name_H-M   'P 1'
#
loop_
_entity.id
_entity.type
_entity.pdbx_description
1 polymer ?
#
loop_
_entity_poly.entity_id
_entity_poly.type
_entity_poly.pdbx_seq_one_letter_code
_entity_poly.pdbx_strand_id
1 'polypeptide(L)'
;ANPPSFGHIHVAEALEVPLHLMFPQPWVPTRMYPHPLACLDKRREAFSYNTRWALKNLHSYYIVDELMWSGMADIFNAFRLELGLAELKLGDGGGSYIT
;
A
#
# COMPACT_ATOMS: atom_id res chain seq x y z
N ALA A 1 5.62 -8.99 -1.69
CA ALA A 1 5.50 -10.45 -1.89
C ALA A 1 4.47 -10.73 -2.98
N ASN A 2 4.54 -11.85 -3.70
CA ASN A 2 3.53 -12.26 -4.69
C ASN A 2 2.96 -13.64 -4.35
N PRO A 3 1.69 -13.75 -3.90
CA PRO A 3 0.69 -12.69 -3.78
C PRO A 3 1.05 -11.64 -2.70
N PRO A 4 0.46 -10.43 -2.75
CA PRO A 4 0.68 -9.41 -1.73
C PRO A 4 0.39 -9.97 -0.34
N SER A 5 1.38 -9.92 0.54
CA SER A 5 1.24 -10.15 1.98
C SER A 5 1.52 -8.85 2.71
N PHE A 6 1.07 -8.66 3.95
CA PHE A 6 1.28 -7.41 4.70
C PHE A 6 2.02 -7.61 6.04
N GLY A 7 1.98 -8.81 6.62
CA GLY A 7 2.63 -9.09 7.90
C GLY A 7 4.16 -9.00 7.90
N HIS A 8 4.80 -9.12 6.73
CA HIS A 8 6.26 -9.13 6.62
C HIS A 8 6.91 -7.81 7.05
N ILE A 9 6.19 -6.68 6.95
CA ILE A 9 6.62 -5.37 7.44
C ILE A 9 6.75 -5.39 8.97
N HIS A 10 5.72 -5.89 9.67
CA HIS A 10 5.70 -5.96 11.13
C HIS A 10 6.74 -6.93 11.68
N VAL A 11 7.01 -8.04 10.97
CA VAL A 11 8.09 -8.97 11.35
C VAL A 11 9.45 -8.29 11.21
N ALA A 12 9.70 -7.54 10.13
CA ALA A 12 10.96 -6.83 9.96
C ALA A 12 11.17 -5.73 11.01
N GLU A 13 10.10 -5.03 11.39
CA GLU A 13 10.08 -4.04 12.48
C GLU A 13 10.44 -4.70 13.82
N ALA A 14 9.80 -5.82 14.18
CA ALA A 14 10.07 -6.55 15.42
C ALA A 14 11.50 -7.11 15.51
N LEU A 15 12.10 -7.44 14.37
CA LEU A 15 13.47 -7.96 14.29
C LEU A 15 14.53 -6.87 14.10
N GLU A 16 14.13 -5.61 13.91
CA GLU A 16 15.02 -4.47 13.62
C GLU A 16 15.94 -4.70 12.40
N VAL A 17 15.43 -5.34 11.34
CA VAL A 17 16.19 -5.66 10.11
C VAL A 17 15.66 -4.90 8.90
N PRO A 18 16.51 -4.57 7.91
CA PRO A 18 16.07 -3.92 6.69
C PRO A 18 15.17 -4.85 5.86
N LEU A 19 14.11 -4.29 5.30
CA LEU A 19 13.15 -5.00 4.45
C LEU A 19 13.16 -4.42 3.03
N HIS A 20 13.34 -5.28 2.02
CA HIS A 20 13.24 -4.91 0.61
C HIS A 20 12.02 -5.59 0.00
N LEU A 21 11.08 -4.79 -0.50
CA LEU A 21 9.88 -5.28 -1.19
C LEU A 21 10.04 -5.24 -2.70
N MET A 22 9.77 -6.38 -3.34
CA MET A 22 9.76 -6.53 -4.79
C MET A 22 8.40 -7.07 -5.22
N PHE A 23 7.85 -6.47 -6.27
CA PHE A 23 6.58 -6.87 -6.85
C PHE A 23 6.57 -6.56 -8.35
N PRO A 24 6.01 -7.44 -9.21
CA PRO A 24 6.02 -7.24 -10.65
C PRO A 24 5.08 -6.13 -11.14
N GLN A 25 4.26 -5.56 -10.26
CA GLN A 25 3.33 -4.47 -10.56
C GLN A 25 3.68 -3.22 -9.73
N PRO A 26 3.35 -2.00 -10.21
CA PRO A 26 3.59 -0.78 -9.45
C PRO A 26 2.67 -0.74 -8.22
N TRP A 27 3.29 -0.78 -7.03
CA TRP A 27 2.59 -0.66 -5.74
C TRP A 27 2.93 0.65 -5.00
N VAL A 28 3.92 1.39 -5.52
CA VAL A 28 4.37 2.67 -4.96
C VAL A 28 3.65 3.81 -5.66
N PRO A 29 3.16 4.84 -4.92
CA PRO A 29 2.48 5.98 -5.51
C PRO A 29 3.26 6.64 -6.65
N THR A 30 2.65 6.65 -7.84
CA THR A 30 3.21 7.30 -9.03
C THR A 30 2.16 8.09 -9.79
N ARG A 31 2.62 9.13 -10.49
CA ARG A 31 1.79 9.95 -11.38
C ARG A 31 1.66 9.34 -12.79
N MET A 32 2.50 8.37 -13.13
CA MET A 32 2.62 7.88 -14.50
C MET A 32 1.53 6.85 -14.87
N TYR A 33 1.14 6.01 -13.93
CA TYR A 33 0.16 4.93 -14.15
C TYR A 33 -0.76 4.81 -12.94
N PRO A 34 -2.03 4.40 -13.12
CA PRO A 34 -2.93 4.14 -12.00
C PRO A 34 -2.52 2.89 -11.21
N HIS A 35 -2.98 2.81 -9.95
CA HIS A 35 -2.81 1.63 -9.11
C HIS A 35 -3.46 0.40 -9.80
N PRO A 36 -2.80 -0.78 -9.83
CA PRO A 36 -3.31 -1.96 -10.54
C PRO A 36 -4.72 -2.44 -10.12
N LEU A 37 -5.05 -2.24 -8.85
CA LEU A 37 -6.36 -2.56 -8.28
C LEU A 37 -7.38 -1.42 -8.36
N ALA A 38 -6.97 -0.20 -8.76
CA ALA A 38 -7.91 0.87 -8.99
C ALA A 38 -8.62 0.59 -10.32
N CYS A 39 -9.87 0.12 -10.25
CA CYS A 39 -10.76 -0.11 -11.39
C CYS A 39 -11.17 1.21 -12.08
N LEU A 40 -10.24 2.13 -12.33
CA LEU A 40 -10.46 3.31 -13.14
C LEU A 40 -10.83 2.85 -14.55
N ASP A 41 -11.93 3.40 -15.08
CA ASP A 41 -12.62 2.95 -16.31
C ASP A 41 -11.61 2.52 -17.39
N LYS A 42 -11.67 1.23 -17.79
CA LYS A 42 -10.80 0.61 -18.80
C LYS A 42 -10.97 1.22 -20.19
N ARG A 43 -11.90 2.17 -20.37
CA ARG A 43 -12.06 2.97 -21.59
C ARG A 43 -10.87 3.90 -21.79
N ARG A 44 -9.75 3.35 -22.27
CA ARG A 44 -8.61 3.94 -23.01
C ARG A 44 -7.90 5.19 -22.46
N GLU A 45 -8.47 5.97 -21.55
CA GLU A 45 -7.91 7.24 -21.04
C GLU A 45 -7.22 7.09 -19.68
N ALA A 46 -7.51 6.04 -18.90
CA ALA A 46 -6.92 5.84 -17.57
C ALA A 46 -5.47 5.30 -17.62
N PHE A 47 -5.07 4.61 -18.70
CA PHE A 47 -3.68 4.22 -18.99
C PHE A 47 -2.95 5.29 -19.83
N SER A 48 -3.27 6.56 -19.60
CA SER A 48 -2.68 7.64 -20.35
C SER A 48 -1.46 8.19 -19.61
N TYR A 49 -0.30 8.13 -20.27
CA TYR A 49 0.93 8.87 -19.94
C TYR A 49 0.74 10.41 -19.97
N ASN A 50 -0.50 10.86 -20.19
CA ASN A 50 -0.85 12.26 -20.29
C ASN A 50 -0.88 12.89 -18.88
N THR A 51 -0.16 13.99 -18.73
CA THR A 51 -0.05 14.81 -17.52
C THR A 51 -1.42 15.19 -16.93
N ARG A 52 -2.48 15.25 -17.76
CA ARG A 52 -3.86 15.49 -17.32
C ARG A 52 -4.35 14.49 -16.24
N TRP A 53 -3.83 13.26 -16.24
CA TRP A 53 -4.26 12.20 -15.32
C TRP A 53 -3.28 11.97 -14.17
N ALA A 54 -2.17 12.71 -14.10
CA ALA A 54 -1.11 12.54 -13.11
C ALA A 54 -1.61 12.52 -11.66
N LEU A 55 -2.48 13.47 -11.31
CA LEU A 55 -3.06 13.54 -9.96
C LEU A 55 -4.02 12.38 -9.69
N LYS A 56 -4.85 12.00 -10.67
CA LYS A 56 -5.79 10.88 -10.54
C LYS A 56 -5.04 9.55 -10.36
N ASN A 57 -3.95 9.36 -11.11
CA ASN A 57 -3.05 8.22 -10.96
C ASN A 57 -2.46 8.18 -9.56
N LEU A 58 -1.90 9.30 -9.07
CA LEU A 58 -1.35 9.37 -7.72
C LEU A 58 -2.40 9.06 -6.64
N HIS A 59 -3.58 9.68 -6.72
CA HIS A 59 -4.67 9.44 -5.78
C HIS A 59 -5.18 8.01 -5.80
N SER A 60 -5.11 7.31 -6.94
CA SER A 60 -5.53 5.92 -7.01
C SER A 60 -4.70 4.99 -6.09
N TYR A 61 -3.42 5.32 -5.83
CA TYR A 61 -2.61 4.58 -4.87
C TYR A 61 -3.07 4.84 -3.45
N TYR A 62 -3.27 6.09 -3.05
CA TYR A 62 -3.71 6.43 -1.70
C TYR A 62 -5.09 5.87 -1.37
N ILE A 63 -6.02 5.90 -2.33
CA ILE A 63 -7.37 5.33 -2.14
C ILE A 63 -7.29 3.81 -1.94
N VAL A 64 -6.48 3.13 -2.75
CA VAL A 64 -6.34 1.67 -2.62
C VAL A 64 -5.59 1.31 -1.35
N ASP A 65 -4.55 2.04 -0.97
CA ASP A 65 -3.80 1.85 0.28
C ASP A 65 -4.71 2.00 1.51
N GLU A 66 -5.48 3.08 1.56
CA GLU A 66 -6.44 3.31 2.66
C GLU A 66 -7.51 2.21 2.72
N LEU A 67 -8.04 1.79 1.58
CA LEU A 67 -9.05 0.71 1.52
C LEU A 67 -8.47 -0.63 2.01
N MET A 68 -7.24 -0.95 1.59
CA MET A 68 -6.56 -2.17 2.05
C MET A 68 -6.30 -2.10 3.55
N TRP A 69 -5.86 -0.96 4.06
CA TRP A 69 -5.46 -0.81 5.45
C TRP A 69 -6.65 -0.76 6.41
N SER A 70 -7.68 0.01 6.07
CA SER A 70 -8.88 0.19 6.89
C SER A 70 -9.59 -1.13 7.17
N GLY A 71 -9.62 -2.07 6.21
CA GLY A 71 -10.25 -3.38 6.37
C GLY A 71 -9.41 -4.41 7.13
N MET A 72 -8.15 -4.13 7.47
CA MET A 72 -7.22 -5.07 8.10
C MET A 72 -6.56 -4.54 9.38
N ALA A 73 -6.90 -3.32 9.81
CA ALA A 73 -6.24 -2.63 10.92
C ALA A 73 -6.32 -3.40 12.25
N ASP A 74 -7.46 -4.03 12.53
CA ASP A 74 -7.67 -4.88 13.71
C ASP A 74 -6.81 -6.14 13.69
N ILE A 75 -6.74 -6.81 12.54
CA ILE A 75 -5.90 -7.99 12.31
C ILE A 75 -4.41 -7.62 12.46
N PHE A 76 -3.99 -6.47 11.93
CA PHE A 76 -2.61 -6.00 12.06
C PHE A 76 -2.25 -5.64 13.49
N ASN A 77 -3.14 -4.97 14.22
CA ASN A 77 -2.90 -4.66 15.62
C ASN A 77 -2.78 -5.92 16.48
N ALA A 78 -3.67 -6.90 16.28
CA ALA A 78 -3.55 -8.19 16.96
C ALA A 78 -2.20 -8.86 16.68
N PHE A 79 -1.78 -8.91 15.41
CA PHE A 79 -0.49 -9.48 15.02
C PHE A 79 0.71 -8.70 15.58
N ARG A 80 0.64 -7.36 15.62
CA ARG A 80 1.68 -6.51 16.21
C ARG A 80 1.85 -6.78 17.71
N LEU A 81 0.74 -6.95 18.43
CA LEU A 81 0.78 -7.29 19.87
C LEU A 81 1.43 -8.66 20.10
N GLU A 82 1.15 -9.66 19.25
CA GLU A 82 1.82 -10.97 19.31
C GLU A 82 3.34 -10.86 19.09
N LEU A 83 3.78 -9.91 18.26
CA LEU A 83 5.18 -9.59 18.01
C LEU A 83 5.82 -8.68 19.09
N GLY A 84 5.05 -8.23 20.08
CA GLY A 84 5.52 -7.29 21.12
C GLY A 84 5.66 -5.84 20.64
N LEU A 85 5.04 -5.48 19.53
CA LEU A 85 5.01 -4.12 18.97
C LEU A 85 3.82 -3.32 19.48
N ALA A 86 3.95 -2.00 19.52
CA ALA A 86 2.84 -1.10 19.83
C ALA A 86 1.78 -1.11 18.72
N GLU A 87 0.52 -0.94 19.09
CA GLU A 87 -0.60 -0.83 18.15
C GLU A 87 -0.46 0.38 17.22
N LEU A 88 -1.02 0.25 16.03
CA LEU A 88 -1.18 1.33 15.05
C LEU A 88 -2.16 2.37 15.58
N LYS A 89 -1.82 3.64 15.41
CA LYS A 89 -2.75 4.74 15.72
C LYS A 89 -3.76 4.89 14.60
N LEU A 90 -4.90 5.50 14.93
CA LEU A 90 -5.89 5.90 13.94
C LEU A 90 -5.24 6.87 12.94
N GLY A 91 -5.13 6.45 11.68
CA GLY A 91 -4.49 7.21 10.60
C GLY A 91 -3.07 6.79 10.24
N ASP A 92 -2.46 5.85 10.98
CA ASP A 92 -1.27 5.14 10.50
C ASP A 92 -1.71 4.22 9.36
N GLY A 93 -1.31 4.51 8.12
CA GLY A 93 -1.67 3.77 6.91
C GLY A 93 -0.54 2.87 6.38
N GLY A 94 -0.81 2.08 5.34
CA GLY A 94 0.21 1.23 4.70
C GLY A 94 1.40 2.03 4.20
N GLY A 95 1.15 3.22 3.63
CA GLY A 95 2.17 4.14 3.14
C GLY A 95 3.20 4.62 4.16
N SER A 96 2.89 4.66 5.46
CA SER A 96 3.87 5.09 6.49
C SER A 96 5.00 4.07 6.72
N TYR A 97 4.85 2.86 6.20
CA TYR A 97 5.84 1.78 6.32
C TYR A 97 6.73 1.59 5.09
N ILE A 98 6.43 2.26 3.98
CA ILE A 98 7.05 2.02 2.67
C ILE A 98 7.82 3.25 2.14
N THR A 99 7.78 4.38 2.87
CA THR A 99 8.49 5.62 2.56
C THR A 99 9.27 6.10 3.78
#